data_AF-A0A8S1RH70-F1
#
_entry.id   AF-A0A8S1RH70-F1
#
_cell.length_a   1.000
_cell.length_b   1.000
_cell.length_c   1.000
_cell.angle_alpha   90.00
_cell.angle_beta   90.00
_cell.angle_gamma   90.00
#
_symmetry.space_group_name_H-M   'P 1'
#
loop_
_entity.id
_entity.type
_entity.pdbx_description
1 polymer ?
#
loop_
_entity_poly.entity_id
_entity_poly.type
_entity_poly.pdbx_seq_one_letter_code
_entity_poly.pdbx_strand_id
1 'polypeptide(L)'
;MTQGKNKKLGKKKGQKKTIDPLARKEWFELTAPVPFSAGGFGYTCINKSAGTVVATEAIKGRVVEASLADLQGQSDQMAWRKVKLIIDDVEGTRCRTSFYGLDSTKDKIFGMIKKRQTLIETQVEARSQDGYILRIFVIAFTKSIKNQQRKTTYAQRSQIKDIRKKIVEIVLKEVSKKSITQLLNFFNQESLAKEIGKATKAIFPLQNITLRKVKLVKRPKVDAQKLREFYDDSQRSKTAQVRRKGQAEDQTALNLIKQGQIDKEQQEEQVQKE
;
A
#
# COMPACT_ATOMS: atom_id res chain seq x y z
N MET A 1 18.80 62.78 50.87
CA MET A 1 17.47 62.54 50.25
C MET A 1 17.67 62.50 48.73
N THR A 2 18.04 61.34 48.19
CA THR A 2 18.47 61.19 46.79
C THR A 2 17.36 60.58 45.94
N GLN A 3 17.13 61.20 44.78
CA GLN A 3 16.06 60.98 43.82
C GLN A 3 15.95 59.54 43.28
N GLY A 4 14.70 59.08 43.18
CA GLY A 4 14.12 58.32 42.06
C GLY A 4 14.97 57.28 41.32
N LYS A 5 15.02 56.05 41.83
CA LYS A 5 15.33 54.88 41.01
C LYS A 5 14.03 54.34 40.41
N ASN A 6 13.65 54.84 39.23
CA ASN A 6 12.66 54.19 38.39
C ASN A 6 13.19 52.80 37.98
N LYS A 7 12.72 51.77 38.68
CA LYS A 7 12.85 50.36 38.26
C LYS A 7 12.13 50.25 36.92
N LYS A 8 12.86 50.33 35.80
CA LYS A 8 12.34 49.94 34.49
C LYS A 8 11.85 48.50 34.64
N LEU A 9 10.54 48.31 34.77
CA LEU A 9 9.85 47.05 34.60
C LEU A 9 10.24 46.54 33.21
N GLY A 10 11.24 45.66 33.16
CA GLY A 10 11.60 44.97 31.94
C GLY A 10 10.33 44.28 31.45
N LYS A 11 9.83 44.68 30.27
CA LYS A 11 8.77 43.96 29.57
C LYS A 11 9.15 42.49 29.62
N LYS A 12 8.41 41.68 30.40
CA LYS A 12 8.50 40.22 30.33
C LYS A 12 8.44 39.89 28.84
N LYS A 13 9.53 39.38 28.27
CA LYS A 13 9.52 38.84 26.91
C LYS A 13 8.34 37.89 26.91
N GLY A 14 7.25 38.27 26.23
CA GLY A 14 6.03 37.49 26.20
C GLY A 14 6.42 36.05 25.90
N GLN A 15 5.91 35.10 26.69
CA GLN A 15 6.12 33.68 26.40
C GLN A 15 5.80 33.49 24.92
N LYS A 16 6.80 33.08 24.13
CA LYS A 16 6.58 32.75 22.72
C LYS A 16 5.43 31.76 22.71
N LYS A 17 4.29 32.14 22.10
CA LYS A 17 3.16 31.22 21.96
C LYS A 17 3.71 29.92 21.39
N THR A 18 3.55 28.83 22.13
CA THR A 18 3.96 27.50 21.65
C THR A 18 3.15 27.23 20.40
N ILE A 19 3.80 27.26 19.24
CA ILE A 19 3.15 27.01 17.96
C ILE A 19 3.03 25.50 17.80
N ASP A 20 1.83 25.00 17.49
CA ASP A 20 1.60 23.59 17.18
C ASP A 20 2.52 23.16 16.02
N PRO A 21 3.34 22.10 16.20
CA PRO A 21 4.15 21.52 15.12
C PRO A 21 3.37 21.18 13.84
N LEU A 22 2.06 20.91 13.94
CA LEU A 22 1.18 20.60 12.82
C LEU A 22 0.55 21.83 12.13
N ALA A 23 0.69 23.04 12.69
CA ALA A 23 0.09 24.26 12.13
C ALA A 23 0.56 24.56 10.69
N ARG A 24 1.77 24.11 10.35
CA ARG A 24 2.38 24.24 9.03
C ARG A 24 2.14 23.04 8.12
N LYS A 25 1.31 22.07 8.52
CA LYS A 25 1.03 20.88 7.71
C LYS A 25 -0.24 21.06 6.88
N GLU A 26 -0.22 20.47 5.71
CA GLU A 26 -1.38 20.25 4.84
C GLU A 26 -1.59 18.74 4.70
N TRP A 27 -2.85 18.34 4.64
CA TRP A 27 -3.27 16.95 4.58
C TRP A 27 -3.80 16.63 3.19
N PHE A 28 -3.32 15.51 2.64
CA PHE A 28 -3.72 14.99 1.35
C PHE A 28 -4.34 13.60 1.50
N GLU A 29 -5.43 13.36 0.80
CA GLU A 29 -6.13 12.07 0.74
C GLU A 29 -5.43 11.18 -0.30
N LEU A 30 -5.10 9.93 0.05
CA LEU A 30 -4.50 8.96 -0.85
C LEU A 30 -5.58 8.15 -1.57
N THR A 31 -5.59 8.23 -2.89
CA THR A 31 -6.58 7.56 -3.75
C THR A 31 -5.96 6.33 -4.41
N ALA A 32 -6.60 5.16 -4.30
CA ALA A 32 -6.11 3.94 -4.95
C ALA A 32 -6.64 3.80 -6.38
N PRO A 33 -5.85 3.22 -7.31
CA PRO A 33 -6.27 3.02 -8.69
C PRO A 33 -7.35 1.94 -8.82
N VAL A 34 -8.04 1.91 -9.97
CA VAL A 34 -9.18 1.04 -10.33
C VAL A 34 -9.08 -0.45 -9.95
N PRO A 35 -7.93 -1.17 -10.03
CA PRO A 35 -7.88 -2.56 -9.58
C PRO A 35 -8.22 -2.75 -8.09
N PHE A 36 -8.23 -1.66 -7.30
CA PHE A 36 -8.64 -1.68 -5.90
C PHE A 36 -10.03 -1.07 -5.72
N SER A 37 -10.84 -1.68 -4.86
CA SER A 37 -12.20 -1.20 -4.58
C SER A 37 -12.20 0.13 -3.80
N ALA A 38 -11.22 0.36 -2.93
CA ALA A 38 -11.16 1.53 -2.06
C ALA A 38 -10.81 2.83 -2.80
N GLY A 39 -11.78 3.75 -2.90
CA GLY A 39 -11.58 5.08 -3.49
C GLY A 39 -10.48 5.88 -2.82
N GLY A 40 -10.54 5.98 -1.49
CA GLY A 40 -9.50 6.56 -0.65
C GLY A 40 -9.17 5.59 0.48
N PHE A 41 -7.88 5.43 0.78
CA PHE A 41 -7.42 4.42 1.75
C PHE A 41 -6.60 4.99 2.91
N GLY A 42 -6.19 6.26 2.83
CA GLY A 42 -5.42 6.90 3.90
C GLY A 42 -5.16 8.37 3.62
N TYR A 43 -4.43 9.00 4.53
CA TYR A 43 -4.01 10.39 4.42
C TYR A 43 -2.50 10.49 4.59
N THR A 44 -1.90 11.51 3.98
CA THR A 44 -0.50 11.88 4.22
C THR A 44 -0.41 13.37 4.42
N CYS A 45 0.54 13.80 5.25
CA CYS A 45 0.78 15.21 5.50
C CYS A 45 2.14 15.66 4.94
N ILE A 46 2.19 16.92 4.54
CA ILE A 46 3.42 17.60 4.11
C ILE A 46 3.40 19.03 4.64
N ASN A 47 4.55 19.71 4.63
CA ASN A 47 4.59 21.13 4.97
C ASN A 47 3.86 21.93 3.88
N LYS A 48 3.15 22.98 4.31
CA LYS A 48 2.61 24.04 3.45
C LYS A 48 3.70 24.57 2.53
N SER A 49 3.31 24.92 1.31
CA SER A 49 4.20 25.53 0.32
C SER A 49 4.90 26.75 0.92
N ALA A 50 6.22 26.82 0.76
CA ALA A 50 7.03 27.90 1.32
C ALA A 50 8.23 28.18 0.39
N GLY A 51 8.35 29.44 -0.06
CA GLY A 51 9.39 29.83 -1.01
C GLY A 51 9.28 29.06 -2.32
N THR A 52 10.35 28.39 -2.71
CA THR A 52 10.45 27.59 -3.93
C THR A 52 9.89 26.17 -3.80
N VAL A 53 9.57 25.72 -2.58
CA VAL A 53 9.06 24.36 -2.35
C VAL A 53 7.54 24.36 -2.42
N VAL A 54 7.01 23.76 -3.49
CA VAL A 54 5.56 23.55 -3.66
C VAL A 54 5.16 22.21 -3.03
N ALA A 55 4.15 22.22 -2.15
CA ALA A 55 3.70 21.05 -1.43
C ALA A 55 3.24 19.90 -2.36
N THR A 56 2.54 20.23 -3.45
CA THR A 56 2.02 19.27 -4.44
C THR A 56 3.11 18.60 -5.27
N GLU A 57 4.29 19.20 -5.41
CA GLU A 57 5.44 18.58 -6.06
C GLU A 57 6.24 17.76 -5.07
N ALA A 58 6.44 18.27 -3.86
CA ALA A 58 7.22 17.61 -2.81
C ALA A 58 6.59 16.31 -2.28
N ILE A 59 5.29 16.09 -2.51
CA ILE A 59 4.57 14.86 -2.16
C ILE A 59 4.70 13.77 -3.26
N LYS A 60 4.95 14.16 -4.52
CA LYS A 60 5.13 13.22 -5.62
C LYS A 60 6.38 12.36 -5.40
N GLY A 61 6.32 11.11 -5.81
CA GLY A 61 7.40 10.15 -5.62
C GLY A 61 7.44 9.47 -4.25
N ARG A 62 6.62 9.89 -3.28
CA ARG A 62 6.45 9.13 -2.03
C ARG A 62 5.83 7.77 -2.32
N VAL A 63 6.36 6.74 -1.64
CA VAL A 63 5.85 5.37 -1.72
C VAL A 63 5.07 5.05 -0.46
N VAL A 64 3.82 4.66 -0.62
CA VAL A 64 2.91 4.25 0.45
C VAL A 64 2.79 2.73 0.43
N GLU A 65 2.88 2.11 1.61
CA GLU A 65 2.63 0.70 1.81
C GLU A 65 1.26 0.54 2.48
N ALA A 66 0.36 -0.23 1.86
CA ALA A 66 -0.97 -0.52 2.39
C ALA A 66 -1.23 -2.03 2.33
N SER A 67 -2.10 -2.54 3.20
CA SER A 67 -2.57 -3.92 3.10
C SER A 67 -3.53 -4.07 1.92
N LEU A 68 -3.49 -5.20 1.21
CA LEU A 68 -4.46 -5.51 0.17
C LEU A 68 -5.89 -5.59 0.75
N ALA A 69 -6.03 -6.04 2.00
CA ALA A 69 -7.33 -6.10 2.67
C ALA A 69 -7.96 -4.71 2.82
N ASP A 70 -7.16 -3.70 3.16
CA ASP A 70 -7.63 -2.31 3.27
C ASP A 70 -8.03 -1.73 1.90
N LEU A 71 -7.36 -2.16 0.83
CA LEU A 71 -7.60 -1.66 -0.53
C LEU A 71 -8.77 -2.34 -1.25
N GLN A 72 -9.05 -3.61 -0.96
CA GLN A 72 -10.12 -4.37 -1.60
C GLN A 72 -11.44 -4.29 -0.83
N GLY A 73 -11.38 -4.13 0.50
CA GLY A 73 -12.53 -4.33 1.38
C GLY A 73 -12.95 -5.80 1.45
N GLN A 74 -13.28 -6.28 2.65
CA GLN A 74 -13.93 -7.59 2.87
C GLN A 74 -13.06 -8.86 2.83
N SER A 75 -11.74 -8.82 2.59
CA SER A 75 -10.91 -10.05 2.61
C SER A 75 -9.74 -10.03 3.59
N ASP A 76 -10.02 -10.33 4.86
CA ASP A 76 -8.99 -10.48 5.91
C ASP A 76 -7.98 -11.60 5.58
N GLN A 77 -8.42 -12.58 4.78
CA GLN A 77 -7.57 -13.66 4.24
C GLN A 77 -6.37 -13.17 3.41
N MET A 78 -6.45 -11.95 2.87
CA MET A 78 -5.39 -11.35 2.04
C MET A 78 -4.64 -10.22 2.76
N ALA A 79 -4.84 -10.05 4.08
CA ALA A 79 -4.15 -9.03 4.87
C ALA A 79 -2.61 -9.20 4.91
N TRP A 80 -2.12 -10.41 4.64
CA TRP A 80 -0.69 -10.70 4.53
C TRP A 80 -0.03 -10.11 3.27
N ARG A 81 -0.82 -9.70 2.28
CA ARG A 81 -0.32 -9.09 1.05
C ARG A 81 -0.22 -7.59 1.26
N LYS A 82 0.98 -7.06 1.06
CA LYS A 82 1.23 -5.62 1.09
C LYS A 82 1.38 -5.09 -0.32
N VAL A 83 0.73 -3.98 -0.59
CA VAL A 83 0.79 -3.26 -1.86
C VAL A 83 1.58 -1.98 -1.64
N LYS A 84 2.53 -1.73 -2.52
CA LYS A 84 3.27 -0.47 -2.58
C LYS A 84 2.74 0.36 -3.73
N LEU A 85 2.30 1.56 -3.40
CA LEU A 85 1.77 2.54 -4.33
C LEU A 85 2.65 3.79 -4.29
N ILE A 86 2.92 4.40 -5.44
CA ILE A 86 3.71 5.63 -5.56
C ILE A 86 2.80 6.79 -5.95
N ILE A 87 2.96 7.94 -5.31
CA ILE A 87 2.19 9.15 -5.64
C ILE A 87 2.76 9.77 -6.91
N ASP A 88 1.95 9.88 -7.96
CA ASP A 88 2.37 10.47 -9.23
C ASP A 88 1.85 11.87 -9.45
N ASP A 89 0.59 12.06 -9.06
CA ASP A 89 -0.09 13.30 -9.32
C ASP A 89 -1.00 13.69 -8.17
N VAL A 90 -1.26 14.97 -8.09
CA VAL A 90 -2.05 15.58 -7.02
C VAL A 90 -3.12 16.44 -7.67
N GLU A 91 -4.37 16.10 -7.40
CA GLU A 91 -5.54 16.82 -7.88
C GLU A 91 -6.25 17.44 -6.67
N GLY A 92 -6.08 18.74 -6.49
CA GLY A 92 -6.54 19.43 -5.29
C GLY A 92 -5.87 18.85 -4.04
N THR A 93 -6.66 18.23 -3.17
CA THR A 93 -6.18 17.53 -1.95
C THR A 93 -6.02 16.02 -2.14
N ARG A 94 -6.36 15.47 -3.31
CA ARG A 94 -6.28 14.03 -3.58
C ARG A 94 -4.99 13.66 -4.30
N CYS A 95 -4.31 12.66 -3.79
CA CYS A 95 -3.11 12.08 -4.39
C CYS A 95 -3.47 10.84 -5.20
N ARG A 96 -3.26 10.90 -6.50
CA ARG A 96 -3.36 9.76 -7.41
C ARG A 96 -2.07 8.96 -7.36
N THR A 97 -2.22 7.67 -7.16
CA THR A 97 -1.16 6.69 -6.96
C THR A 97 -1.11 5.64 -8.07
N SER A 98 0.09 5.26 -8.47
CA SER A 98 0.30 4.10 -9.35
C SER A 98 0.92 2.95 -8.59
N PHE A 99 0.88 1.78 -9.21
CA PHE A 99 1.55 0.60 -8.68
C PHE A 99 3.08 0.73 -8.65
N TYR A 100 3.67 0.37 -7.51
CA TYR A 100 5.12 0.35 -7.30
C TYR A 100 5.66 -1.06 -6.96
N GLY A 101 4.88 -1.88 -6.27
CA GLY A 101 5.33 -3.24 -5.95
C GLY A 101 4.37 -4.01 -5.05
N LEU A 102 4.66 -5.29 -4.88
CA LEU A 102 3.97 -6.17 -3.94
C LEU A 102 4.98 -6.78 -2.97
N ASP A 103 4.57 -6.96 -1.73
CA ASP A 103 5.32 -7.69 -0.72
C ASP A 103 4.40 -8.62 0.06
N SER A 104 4.99 -9.56 0.78
CA SER A 104 4.29 -10.40 1.75
C SER A 104 4.73 -10.05 3.16
N THR A 105 3.85 -10.20 4.14
CA THR A 105 4.22 -10.08 5.55
C THR A 105 5.22 -11.17 5.93
N LYS A 106 6.12 -10.85 6.88
CA LYS A 106 7.11 -11.81 7.39
C LYS A 106 6.44 -13.04 7.97
N ASP A 107 5.36 -12.82 8.72
CA ASP A 107 4.60 -13.88 9.36
C ASP A 107 4.06 -14.91 8.36
N LYS A 108 3.47 -14.45 7.25
CA LYS A 108 3.00 -15.35 6.19
C LYS A 108 4.13 -16.15 5.57
N ILE A 109 5.28 -15.52 5.27
CA ILE A 109 6.44 -16.23 4.70
C ILE A 109 6.96 -17.28 5.68
N PHE A 110 7.14 -16.92 6.95
CA PHE A 110 7.67 -17.81 7.97
C PHE A 110 6.70 -18.93 8.33
N GLY A 111 5.38 -18.68 8.32
CA GLY A 111 4.37 -19.72 8.52
C GLY A 111 4.34 -20.79 7.41
N MET A 112 4.81 -20.47 6.21
CA MET A 112 4.93 -21.44 5.11
C MET A 112 6.21 -22.29 5.19
N ILE A 113 7.27 -21.76 5.82
CA ILE A 113 8.56 -22.44 5.94
C ILE A 113 8.46 -23.52 7.02
N LYS A 114 8.44 -24.78 6.58
CA LYS A 114 8.49 -25.97 7.44
C LYS A 114 9.73 -26.80 7.14
N LYS A 115 10.20 -27.57 8.13
CA LYS A 115 11.30 -28.54 7.98
C LYS A 115 10.85 -29.75 7.15
N ARG A 116 11.81 -30.55 6.66
CA ARG A 116 11.59 -31.83 5.94
C ARG A 116 10.88 -31.71 4.58
N GLN A 117 10.89 -30.52 3.99
CA GLN A 117 10.42 -30.23 2.64
C GLN A 117 11.44 -29.33 1.94
N THR A 118 11.45 -29.30 0.61
CA THR A 118 12.32 -28.40 -0.17
C THR A 118 11.63 -27.06 -0.40
N LEU A 119 12.37 -25.98 -0.19
CA LEU A 119 12.00 -24.63 -0.60
C LEU A 119 12.49 -24.38 -2.04
N ILE A 120 11.59 -23.94 -2.91
CA ILE A 120 11.87 -23.62 -4.31
C ILE A 120 11.64 -22.13 -4.52
N GLU A 121 12.72 -21.41 -4.74
CA GLU A 121 12.71 -19.97 -5.04
C GLU A 121 13.05 -19.72 -6.50
N THR A 122 12.29 -18.82 -7.14
CA THR A 122 12.50 -18.39 -8.52
C THR A 122 12.37 -16.88 -8.61
N GLN A 123 13.29 -16.25 -9.36
CA GLN A 123 13.21 -14.84 -9.72
C GLN A 123 13.07 -14.72 -11.23
N VAL A 124 12.18 -13.83 -11.68
CA VAL A 124 11.90 -13.61 -13.10
C VAL A 124 11.83 -12.12 -13.34
N GLU A 125 12.51 -11.64 -14.37
CA GLU A 125 12.33 -10.29 -14.88
C GLU A 125 11.47 -10.35 -16.15
N ALA A 126 10.34 -9.64 -16.14
CA ALA A 126 9.35 -9.71 -17.19
C ALA A 126 8.86 -8.31 -17.56
N ARG A 127 8.61 -8.09 -18.85
CA ARG A 127 8.05 -6.85 -19.37
C ARG A 127 6.55 -7.00 -19.56
N SER A 128 5.76 -6.07 -19.02
CA SER A 128 4.31 -6.02 -19.27
C SER A 128 4.00 -5.41 -20.63
N GLN A 129 2.75 -5.54 -21.07
CA GLN A 129 2.28 -4.95 -22.33
C GLN A 129 2.46 -3.41 -22.34
N ASP A 130 2.25 -2.74 -21.21
CA ASP A 130 2.36 -1.27 -21.11
C ASP A 130 3.82 -0.77 -20.92
N GLY A 131 4.80 -1.66 -21.00
CA GLY A 131 6.22 -1.31 -20.92
C GLY A 131 6.79 -1.22 -19.49
N TYR A 132 6.08 -1.70 -18.47
CA TYR A 132 6.65 -1.87 -17.13
C TYR A 132 7.59 -3.06 -17.11
N ILE A 133 8.75 -2.92 -16.48
CA ILE A 133 9.67 -4.04 -16.23
C ILE A 133 9.55 -4.42 -14.76
N LEU A 134 9.08 -5.64 -14.52
CA LEU A 134 8.80 -6.17 -13.19
C LEU A 134 9.79 -7.30 -12.86
N ARG A 135 10.32 -7.29 -11.64
CA ARG A 135 11.04 -8.43 -11.07
C ARG A 135 10.16 -9.15 -10.07
N ILE A 136 9.75 -10.35 -10.44
CA ILE A 136 8.78 -11.18 -9.73
C ILE A 136 9.53 -12.30 -9.01
N PHE A 137 9.29 -12.43 -7.71
CA PHE A 137 9.82 -13.49 -6.86
C PHE A 137 8.70 -14.45 -6.52
N VAL A 138 8.87 -15.71 -6.92
CA VAL A 138 7.93 -16.80 -6.63
C VAL A 138 8.57 -17.75 -5.64
N ILE A 139 7.82 -18.13 -4.61
CA ILE A 139 8.19 -19.21 -3.68
C ILE A 139 7.21 -20.36 -3.82
N ALA A 140 7.71 -21.57 -3.68
CA ALA A 140 6.91 -22.78 -3.62
C ALA A 140 7.58 -23.80 -2.69
N PHE A 141 6.77 -24.69 -2.12
CA PHE A 141 7.24 -25.78 -1.29
C PHE A 141 6.79 -27.12 -1.87
N THR A 142 7.60 -28.15 -1.70
CA THR A 142 7.21 -29.52 -2.05
C THR A 142 6.05 -30.00 -1.19
N LYS A 143 5.04 -30.61 -1.81
CA LYS A 143 3.87 -31.17 -1.13
C LYS A 143 4.08 -32.65 -0.85
N SER A 144 3.80 -33.08 0.37
CA SER A 144 3.76 -34.51 0.72
C SER A 144 2.58 -35.20 0.05
N ILE A 145 2.78 -36.41 -0.46
CA ILE A 145 1.72 -37.21 -1.07
C ILE A 145 0.91 -37.90 0.04
N LYS A 146 -0.39 -38.09 -0.17
CA LYS A 146 -1.23 -38.88 0.76
C LYS A 146 -0.66 -40.30 0.84
N ASN A 147 -0.59 -40.86 2.05
CA ASN A 147 -0.05 -42.20 2.34
C ASN A 147 1.47 -42.37 2.08
N GLN A 148 2.23 -41.27 2.05
CA GLN A 148 3.69 -41.33 1.97
C GLN A 148 4.30 -41.82 3.29
N GLN A 149 4.99 -42.97 3.26
CA GLN A 149 5.67 -43.54 4.44
C GLN A 149 6.87 -42.70 4.89
N ARG A 150 7.58 -42.10 3.94
CA ARG A 150 8.78 -41.28 4.21
C ARG A 150 8.39 -39.93 4.82
N LYS A 151 8.94 -39.60 5.99
CA LYS A 151 8.71 -38.31 6.69
C LYS A 151 9.29 -37.09 5.96
N THR A 152 10.25 -37.29 5.05
CA THR A 152 10.90 -36.23 4.28
C THR A 152 10.40 -36.21 2.83
N THR A 153 10.14 -35.01 2.33
CA THR A 153 9.64 -34.77 0.97
C THR A 153 10.59 -33.83 0.27
N TYR A 154 11.77 -34.32 -0.10
CA TYR A 154 12.77 -33.52 -0.81
C TYR A 154 12.70 -33.77 -2.31
N ALA A 155 12.69 -32.70 -3.09
CA ALA A 155 12.84 -32.78 -4.55
C ALA A 155 14.32 -32.91 -4.92
N GLN A 156 14.61 -33.69 -5.97
CA GLN A 156 15.97 -33.79 -6.51
C GLN A 156 16.42 -32.48 -7.15
N ARG A 157 17.74 -32.25 -7.23
CA ARG A 157 18.30 -31.01 -7.80
C ARG A 157 17.90 -30.80 -9.26
N SER A 158 17.79 -31.87 -10.05
CA SER A 158 17.27 -31.85 -11.43
C SER A 158 15.82 -31.34 -11.47
N GLN A 159 14.94 -31.96 -10.69
CA GLN A 159 13.52 -31.58 -10.59
C GLN A 159 13.35 -30.10 -10.16
N ILE A 160 14.16 -29.62 -9.22
CA ILE A 160 14.13 -28.19 -8.81
C ILE A 160 14.47 -27.27 -9.99
N LYS A 161 15.45 -27.62 -10.82
CA LYS A 161 15.81 -26.84 -12.02
C LYS A 161 14.67 -26.85 -13.04
N ASP A 162 14.04 -28.00 -13.27
CA ASP A 162 12.94 -28.13 -14.23
C ASP A 162 11.69 -27.36 -13.77
N ILE A 163 11.39 -27.40 -12.47
CA ILE A 163 10.31 -26.61 -11.87
C ILE A 163 10.57 -25.12 -12.02
N ARG A 164 11.81 -24.65 -11.74
CA ARG A 164 12.21 -23.26 -11.95
C ARG A 164 12.03 -22.84 -13.41
N LYS A 165 12.46 -23.67 -14.35
CA LYS A 165 12.32 -23.40 -15.79
C LYS A 165 10.84 -23.24 -16.18
N LYS A 166 9.96 -24.13 -15.71
CA LYS A 166 8.51 -24.01 -15.94
C LYS A 166 7.89 -22.76 -15.30
N ILE A 167 8.29 -22.41 -14.07
CA ILE A 167 7.81 -21.19 -13.42
C ILE A 167 8.21 -19.95 -14.22
N VAL A 168 9.46 -19.87 -14.67
CA VAL A 168 9.97 -18.76 -15.50
C VAL A 168 9.14 -18.62 -16.79
N GLU A 169 8.90 -19.73 -17.48
CA GLU A 169 8.14 -19.76 -18.73
C GLU A 169 6.69 -19.24 -18.55
N ILE A 170 5.98 -19.74 -17.53
CA ILE A 170 4.59 -19.32 -17.25
C ILE A 170 4.53 -17.85 -16.87
N VAL A 171 5.43 -17.39 -15.99
CA VAL A 171 5.45 -15.99 -15.55
C VAL A 171 5.74 -15.06 -16.73
N LEU A 172 6.73 -15.37 -17.58
CA LEU A 172 7.03 -14.56 -18.77
C LEU A 172 5.83 -14.51 -19.73
N LYS A 173 5.19 -15.65 -19.98
CA LYS A 173 4.03 -15.77 -20.86
C LYS A 173 2.84 -14.96 -20.36
N GLU A 174 2.52 -15.04 -19.08
CA GLU A 174 1.35 -14.34 -18.50
C GLU A 174 1.59 -12.85 -18.30
N VAL A 175 2.82 -12.45 -17.95
CA VAL A 175 3.18 -11.03 -17.75
C VAL A 175 3.23 -10.26 -19.07
N SER A 176 3.79 -10.86 -20.12
CA SER A 176 3.92 -10.19 -21.43
C SER A 176 2.58 -9.89 -22.11
N LYS A 177 1.51 -10.60 -21.74
CA LYS A 177 0.19 -10.49 -22.37
C LYS A 177 -0.74 -9.48 -21.70
N LYS A 178 -0.44 -9.07 -20.47
CA LYS A 178 -1.36 -8.29 -19.63
C LYS A 178 -0.83 -6.89 -19.40
N SER A 179 -1.75 -5.93 -19.32
CA SER A 179 -1.49 -4.59 -18.81
C SER A 179 -1.22 -4.63 -17.29
N ILE A 180 -0.69 -3.55 -16.73
CA ILE A 180 -0.35 -3.47 -15.30
C ILE A 180 -1.59 -3.61 -14.41
N THR A 181 -2.74 -3.07 -14.83
CA THR A 181 -4.01 -3.19 -14.10
C THR A 181 -4.52 -4.64 -14.10
N GLN A 182 -4.46 -5.30 -15.25
CA GLN A 182 -4.79 -6.71 -15.38
C GLN A 182 -3.84 -7.61 -14.57
N LEU A 183 -2.55 -7.27 -14.54
CA LEU A 183 -1.56 -7.99 -13.75
C LEU A 183 -1.82 -7.90 -12.25
N LEU A 184 -2.26 -6.75 -11.76
CA LEU A 184 -2.60 -6.60 -10.34
C LEU A 184 -3.75 -7.51 -9.94
N ASN A 185 -4.83 -7.52 -10.73
CA ASN A 185 -5.95 -8.43 -10.50
C ASN A 185 -5.51 -9.90 -10.56
N PHE A 186 -4.66 -10.25 -11.54
CA PHE A 186 -4.12 -11.59 -11.69
C PHE A 186 -3.24 -12.03 -10.50
N PHE A 187 -2.43 -11.13 -9.95
CA PHE A 187 -1.60 -11.40 -8.77
C PHE A 187 -2.40 -11.46 -7.47
N ASN A 188 -3.51 -10.72 -7.37
CA ASN A 188 -4.38 -10.68 -6.19
C ASN A 188 -5.28 -11.91 -6.10
N GLN A 189 -5.78 -12.42 -7.23
CA GLN A 189 -6.67 -13.61 -7.28
C GLN A 189 -5.96 -14.97 -7.16
N GLU A 190 -4.63 -14.96 -6.92
CA GLU A 190 -3.77 -16.16 -6.86
C GLU A 190 -3.87 -17.09 -8.10
N SER A 191 -4.34 -16.57 -9.24
CA SER A 191 -4.50 -17.34 -10.48
C SER A 191 -3.17 -17.89 -10.99
N LEU A 192 -2.08 -17.12 -10.84
CA LEU A 192 -0.73 -17.57 -11.14
C LEU A 192 -0.32 -18.82 -10.33
N ALA A 193 -0.67 -18.87 -9.05
CA ALA A 193 -0.33 -20.01 -8.19
C ALA A 193 -1.03 -21.29 -8.67
N LYS A 194 -2.29 -21.17 -9.10
CA LYS A 194 -3.08 -22.28 -9.66
C LYS A 194 -2.49 -22.79 -10.98
N GLU A 195 -2.07 -21.89 -11.86
CA GLU A 195 -1.47 -22.24 -13.15
C GLU A 195 -0.12 -22.94 -12.97
N ILE A 196 0.76 -22.40 -12.12
CA ILE A 196 2.02 -23.04 -11.77
C ILE A 196 1.77 -24.42 -11.18
N GLY A 197 0.83 -24.53 -10.22
CA GLY A 197 0.53 -25.80 -9.56
C GLY A 197 0.05 -26.89 -10.52
N LYS A 198 -0.71 -26.53 -11.56
CA LYS A 198 -1.12 -27.46 -12.63
C LYS A 198 0.07 -27.90 -13.47
N ALA A 199 0.91 -26.96 -13.92
CA ALA A 199 2.02 -27.24 -14.83
C ALA A 199 3.19 -28.02 -14.18
N THR A 200 3.43 -27.81 -12.88
CA THR A 200 4.52 -28.47 -12.15
C THR A 200 4.13 -29.84 -11.61
N LYS A 201 2.83 -30.15 -11.51
CA LYS A 201 2.32 -31.42 -10.93
C LYS A 201 2.95 -32.67 -11.57
N ALA A 202 3.25 -32.62 -12.87
CA ALA A 202 3.90 -33.71 -13.60
C ALA A 202 5.37 -33.96 -13.18
N ILE A 203 6.07 -32.95 -12.66
CA ILE A 203 7.46 -33.08 -12.19
C ILE A 203 7.46 -33.42 -10.69
N PHE A 204 6.80 -32.58 -9.90
CA PHE A 204 6.68 -32.76 -8.46
C PHE A 204 5.45 -31.99 -7.94
N PRO A 205 4.64 -32.56 -7.02
CA PRO A 205 3.52 -31.84 -6.45
C PRO A 205 3.99 -30.71 -5.52
N LEU A 206 3.47 -29.50 -5.74
CA LEU A 206 3.81 -28.31 -4.94
C LEU A 206 2.63 -27.87 -4.06
N GLN A 207 2.96 -27.18 -2.98
CA GLN A 207 2.04 -26.51 -2.07
C GLN A 207 2.54 -25.10 -1.75
N ASN A 208 1.64 -24.25 -1.26
CA ASN A 208 1.95 -22.89 -0.83
C ASN A 208 2.72 -22.08 -1.89
N ILE A 209 2.32 -22.24 -3.15
CA ILE A 209 2.87 -21.47 -4.27
C ILE A 209 2.37 -20.04 -4.10
N THR A 210 3.28 -19.12 -3.83
CA THR A 210 2.92 -17.73 -3.58
C THR A 210 3.92 -16.80 -4.24
N LEU A 211 3.43 -15.63 -4.66
CA LEU A 211 4.29 -14.52 -5.00
C LEU A 211 4.87 -13.96 -3.70
N ARG A 212 6.18 -14.00 -3.53
CA ARG A 212 6.86 -13.45 -2.35
C ARG A 212 6.98 -11.94 -2.44
N LYS A 213 7.38 -11.43 -3.60
CA LYS A 213 7.61 -9.99 -3.84
C LYS A 213 7.54 -9.69 -5.34
N VAL A 214 7.04 -8.51 -5.67
CA VAL A 214 7.13 -7.92 -7.01
C VAL A 214 7.80 -6.56 -6.87
N LYS A 215 8.87 -6.34 -7.62
CA LYS A 215 9.58 -5.06 -7.67
C LYS A 215 9.39 -4.42 -9.04
N LEU A 216 9.14 -3.13 -9.07
CA LEU A 216 9.28 -2.33 -10.28
C LEU A 216 10.78 -2.08 -10.55
N VAL A 217 11.29 -2.56 -11.69
CA VAL A 217 12.67 -2.31 -12.13
C VAL A 217 12.69 -1.06 -12.98
N LYS A 218 11.82 -1.01 -13.99
CA LYS A 218 11.68 0.14 -14.87
C LYS A 218 10.22 0.50 -14.98
N ARG A 219 9.97 1.80 -14.83
CA ARG A 219 8.66 2.38 -15.00
C ARG A 219 8.63 3.17 -16.33
N PRO A 220 7.62 2.97 -17.19
CA PRO A 220 7.41 3.85 -18.33
C PRO A 220 7.01 5.24 -17.83
N LYS A 221 7.30 6.28 -18.62
CA LYS A 221 6.80 7.62 -18.33
C LYS A 221 5.27 7.58 -18.46
N VAL A 222 4.58 7.92 -17.38
CA VAL A 222 3.11 7.88 -17.34
C VAL A 222 2.59 9.23 -17.79
N ASP A 223 1.85 9.25 -18.91
CA ASP A 223 1.16 10.44 -19.39
C ASP A 223 -0.06 10.72 -18.52
N ALA A 224 -0.42 11.99 -18.35
CA ALA A 224 -1.56 12.40 -17.53
C ALA A 224 -2.88 11.75 -17.98
N GLN A 225 -3.03 11.47 -19.28
CA GLN A 225 -4.18 10.78 -19.85
C GLN A 225 -4.24 9.30 -19.43
N LYS A 226 -3.12 8.57 -19.54
CA LYS A 226 -3.03 7.17 -19.05
C LYS A 226 -3.24 7.07 -17.55
N LEU A 227 -2.78 8.06 -16.79
CA LEU A 227 -3.05 8.12 -15.35
C LEU A 227 -4.55 8.28 -15.07
N ARG A 228 -5.26 9.10 -15.84
CA ARG A 228 -6.73 9.24 -15.71
C ARG A 228 -7.46 7.94 -15.99
N GLU A 229 -7.01 7.14 -16.97
CA GLU A 229 -7.59 5.83 -17.29
C GLU A 229 -7.50 4.85 -16.10
N PHE A 230 -6.41 4.91 -15.31
CA PHE A 230 -6.27 4.10 -14.09
C PHE A 230 -7.23 4.50 -12.96
N TYR A 231 -7.92 5.63 -13.10
CA TYR A 231 -8.83 6.21 -12.12
C TYR A 231 -10.25 6.40 -12.67
N ASP A 232 -10.56 5.84 -13.85
CA ASP A 232 -11.91 5.88 -14.37
C ASP A 232 -12.83 5.02 -13.51
N ASP A 233 -13.65 5.68 -12.68
CA ASP A 233 -14.58 5.04 -11.75
C ASP A 233 -15.64 4.20 -12.48
N SER A 234 -15.81 4.35 -13.80
CA SER A 234 -16.67 3.47 -14.61
C SER A 234 -16.25 2.00 -14.54
N GLN A 235 -14.94 1.75 -14.41
CA GLN A 235 -14.33 0.42 -14.36
C GLN A 235 -14.22 -0.15 -12.95
N ARG A 236 -14.60 0.62 -11.94
CA ARG A 236 -14.49 0.21 -10.54
C ARG A 236 -15.63 -0.75 -10.19
N SER A 237 -15.30 -1.96 -9.74
CA SER A 237 -16.31 -2.90 -9.27
C SER A 237 -17.13 -2.26 -8.13
N LYS A 238 -18.46 -2.22 -8.26
CA LYS A 238 -19.40 -1.64 -7.26
C LYS A 238 -19.43 -2.39 -5.91
N THR A 239 -18.50 -3.30 -5.66
CA THR A 239 -18.42 -4.09 -4.43
C THR A 239 -17.91 -3.22 -3.30
N ALA A 240 -18.85 -2.69 -2.51
CA ALA A 240 -18.68 -1.89 -1.30
C ALA A 240 -17.64 -0.77 -1.42
N GLN A 241 -18.11 0.48 -1.56
CA GLN A 241 -17.26 1.64 -1.33
C GLN A 241 -16.65 1.54 0.08
N VAL A 242 -15.40 1.11 0.16
CA VAL A 242 -14.56 1.28 1.36
C VAL A 242 -14.20 2.75 1.41
N ARG A 243 -15.19 3.57 1.79
CA ARG A 243 -14.90 4.87 2.35
C ARG A 243 -14.67 4.61 3.82
N ARG A 244 -13.41 4.59 4.26
CA ARG A 244 -13.09 5.04 5.61
C ARG A 244 -13.43 6.54 5.64
N LYS A 245 -14.72 6.87 5.69
CA LYS A 245 -15.12 8.11 6.33
C LYS A 245 -14.55 7.96 7.73
N GLY A 246 -13.74 8.92 8.19
CA GLY A 246 -13.41 9.03 9.60
C GLY A 246 -14.69 9.33 10.38
N GLN A 247 -15.60 8.37 10.44
CA GLN A 247 -16.59 8.31 11.48
C GLN A 247 -15.83 7.66 12.64
N ALA A 248 -15.66 8.42 13.71
CA ALA A 248 -15.14 7.89 14.94
C ALA A 248 -15.97 6.65 15.28
N GLU A 249 -15.34 5.49 15.32
CA GLU A 249 -16.01 4.22 15.62
C GLU A 249 -16.53 4.19 17.08
N ASP A 250 -16.08 5.14 17.90
CA ASP A 250 -16.47 5.31 19.29
C ASP A 250 -17.41 6.51 19.50
N GLN A 251 -18.61 6.24 20.04
CA GLN A 251 -19.61 7.25 20.41
C GLN A 251 -19.04 8.32 21.36
N THR A 252 -18.03 7.97 22.16
CA THR A 252 -17.32 8.86 23.08
C THR A 252 -16.58 9.98 22.36
N ALA A 253 -15.92 9.70 21.24
CA ALA A 253 -15.19 10.70 20.46
C ALA A 253 -16.15 11.65 19.71
N LEU A 254 -17.29 11.15 19.25
CA LEU A 254 -18.37 11.96 18.69
C LEU A 254 -18.96 12.94 19.72
N ASN A 255 -19.13 12.48 20.96
CA ASN A 255 -19.64 13.31 22.05
C ASN A 255 -18.62 14.39 22.47
N LEU A 256 -17.34 14.06 22.49
CA LEU A 256 -16.25 15.02 22.76
C LEU A 256 -16.16 16.14 21.71
N ILE A 257 -16.35 15.81 20.43
CA ILE A 257 -16.35 16.81 19.35
C ILE A 257 -17.55 17.76 19.48
N LYS A 258 -18.74 17.21 19.77
CA LYS A 258 -19.94 18.02 20.01
C LYS A 258 -19.77 18.93 21.23
N GLN A 259 -19.19 18.42 22.30
CA GLN A 259 -18.95 19.19 23.52
C GLN A 259 -17.97 20.34 23.27
N GLY A 260 -16.88 20.09 22.52
CA GLY A 260 -15.95 21.15 22.12
C GLY A 260 -16.51 22.19 21.15
N GLN A 261 -17.60 21.89 20.42
CA GLN A 261 -18.32 22.87 19.61
C GLN A 261 -19.24 23.74 20.49
N ILE A 262 -19.95 23.13 21.44
CA ILE A 262 -20.82 23.84 22.39
C ILE A 262 -19.99 24.79 23.27
N ASP A 263 -18.83 24.34 23.76
CA ASP A 263 -17.95 25.15 24.59
C ASP A 263 -17.39 26.38 23.84
N LYS A 264 -17.21 26.27 22.52
CA LYS A 264 -16.80 27.39 21.66
C LYS A 264 -17.92 28.39 21.45
N GLU A 265 -19.14 27.93 21.17
CA GLU A 265 -20.31 28.80 21.01
C GLU A 265 -20.61 29.55 22.32
N GLN A 266 -20.48 28.91 23.47
CA GLN A 266 -20.65 29.55 24.78
C GLN A 266 -19.57 30.60 25.08
N GLN A 267 -18.32 30.37 24.64
CA GLN A 267 -17.26 31.37 24.75
C GLN A 267 -17.49 32.56 23.80
N GLU A 268 -17.98 32.31 22.59
CA GLU A 268 -18.32 33.37 21.64
C GLU A 268 -19.51 34.21 22.12
N GLU A 269 -20.52 33.61 22.74
CA GLU A 269 -21.66 34.32 23.34
C GLU A 269 -21.27 35.13 24.60
N GLN A 270 -20.30 34.67 25.39
CA GLN A 270 -19.80 35.42 26.55
C GLN A 270 -18.98 36.64 26.12
N VAL A 271 -18.18 36.51 25.06
CA VAL A 271 -17.40 37.62 24.50
C VAL A 271 -18.28 38.68 23.83
N GLN A 272 -19.50 38.34 23.40
CA GLN A 272 -20.46 39.29 22.85
C GLN A 272 -21.31 40.02 23.91
N LYS A 273 -21.28 39.56 25.17
CA LYS A 273 -22.04 40.14 26.29
C LYS A 273 -21.20 41.05 27.20
N GLU A 274 -19.90 41.13 26.97
CA GLU A 274 -18.97 42.12 27.56
C GLU A 274 -18.68 43.26 26.57
#